data_AF-A0AAX3WE48-F1
#
_entry.id   AF-A0AAX3WE48-F1
#
_cell.length_a   1.000
_cell.length_b   1.000
_cell.length_c   1.000
_cell.angle_alpha   90.00
_cell.angle_beta   90.00
_cell.angle_gamma   90.00
#
_symmetry.space_group_name_H-M   'P 1'
#
loop_
_entity.id
_entity.type
_entity.pdbx_description
1 polymer ?
#
loop_
_entity_poly.entity_id
_entity_poly.type
_entity_poly.pdbx_seq_one_letter_code
_entity_poly.pdbx_strand_id
1 'polypeptide(L)'
;MDFEGMGTAIGYGRAIRQSRQAVYAWQDRAEALEWELARARAEAAAQDAGRRAQLAALRGALDAVAPFDPILKPTGKVYDGGTPERRWETAFADAYDAVALREGLPPAQRPMTREERAAAAEASVLAEPITVTRCLWWTRVHWRGAEYRTEAGATRARAAAARAARGSVSA
;
A
#
# COMPACT_ATOMS: atom_id res chain seq x y z
N MET A 1 -25.32 -4.46 -60.07
CA MET A 1 -24.76 -4.13 -58.74
C MET A 1 -24.15 -5.44 -58.23
N ASP A 2 -22.84 -5.49 -58.01
CA ASP A 2 -22.13 -6.72 -57.62
C ASP A 2 -22.18 -6.89 -56.10
N PHE A 3 -23.21 -7.59 -55.64
CA PHE A 3 -23.48 -7.80 -54.23
C PHE A 3 -22.49 -8.77 -53.57
N GLU A 4 -21.92 -9.72 -54.33
CA GLU A 4 -20.90 -10.65 -53.82
C GLU A 4 -19.57 -9.94 -53.57
N GLY A 5 -19.13 -9.09 -54.49
CA GLY A 5 -17.94 -8.25 -54.31
C GLY A 5 -18.08 -7.29 -53.12
N MET A 6 -19.25 -6.68 -52.96
CA MET A 6 -19.55 -5.79 -51.82
C MET A 6 -19.57 -6.55 -50.48
N GLY A 7 -20.21 -7.73 -50.42
CA GLY A 7 -20.25 -8.57 -49.22
C GLY A 7 -18.86 -9.04 -48.79
N THR A 8 -18.05 -9.45 -49.77
CA THR A 8 -16.67 -9.90 -49.55
C THR A 8 -15.78 -8.77 -49.00
N ALA A 9 -15.89 -7.56 -49.57
CA ALA A 9 -15.15 -6.39 -49.10
C ALA A 9 -15.53 -5.99 -47.66
N ILE A 10 -16.83 -6.07 -47.30
CA ILE A 10 -17.30 -5.81 -45.93
C ILE A 10 -16.76 -6.87 -44.96
N GLY A 11 -16.76 -8.15 -45.36
CA GLY A 11 -16.21 -9.26 -44.58
C GLY A 11 -14.72 -9.07 -44.28
N TYR A 12 -13.90 -8.78 -45.29
CA TYR A 12 -12.49 -8.49 -45.11
C TYR A 12 -12.24 -7.24 -44.26
N GLY A 13 -13.00 -6.17 -44.47
CA GLY A 13 -12.90 -4.96 -43.65
C GLY A 13 -13.19 -5.22 -42.17
N ARG A 14 -14.17 -6.07 -41.86
CA ARG A 14 -14.46 -6.49 -40.47
C ARG A 14 -13.33 -7.35 -39.89
N ALA A 15 -12.83 -8.32 -40.66
CA ALA A 15 -11.73 -9.18 -40.22
C ALA A 15 -10.47 -8.36 -39.92
N ILE A 16 -10.09 -7.42 -40.80
CA ILE A 16 -8.93 -6.53 -40.58
C ILE A 16 -9.10 -5.70 -39.31
N ARG A 17 -10.29 -5.14 -39.04
CA ARG A 17 -10.54 -4.37 -37.82
C ARG A 17 -10.43 -5.24 -36.57
N GLN A 18 -10.98 -6.46 -36.60
CA GLN A 18 -10.89 -7.42 -35.50
C GLN A 18 -9.44 -7.83 -35.24
N SER A 19 -8.67 -8.14 -36.29
CA SER A 19 -7.25 -8.45 -36.16
C SER A 19 -6.45 -7.28 -35.58
N ARG A 20 -6.71 -6.04 -36.02
CA ARG A 20 -6.05 -4.84 -35.45
C ARG A 20 -6.37 -4.65 -33.97
N GLN A 21 -7.64 -4.81 -33.58
CA GLN A 21 -8.03 -4.72 -32.17
C GLN A 21 -7.34 -5.79 -31.32
N ALA A 22 -7.26 -7.02 -31.83
CA ALA A 22 -6.55 -8.09 -31.14
C ALA A 22 -5.05 -7.77 -30.98
N VAL A 23 -4.39 -7.26 -32.03
CA VAL A 23 -2.97 -6.89 -31.97
C VAL A 23 -2.72 -5.80 -30.93
N TYR A 24 -3.54 -4.73 -30.89
CA TYR A 24 -3.39 -3.70 -29.87
C TYR A 24 -3.64 -4.24 -28.46
N ALA A 25 -4.67 -5.08 -28.27
CA ALA A 25 -4.91 -5.71 -26.97
C ALA A 25 -3.73 -6.60 -26.51
N TRP A 26 -3.06 -7.28 -27.45
CA TRP A 26 -1.85 -8.06 -27.14
C TRP A 26 -0.65 -7.17 -26.82
N GLN A 27 -0.49 -6.04 -27.49
CA GLN A 27 0.55 -5.06 -27.19
C GLN A 27 0.35 -4.45 -25.80
N ASP A 28 -0.86 -3.98 -25.48
CA ASP A 28 -1.20 -3.45 -24.16
C ASP A 28 -0.94 -4.49 -23.06
N ARG A 29 -1.29 -5.75 -23.31
CA ARG A 29 -1.04 -6.87 -22.40
C ARG A 29 0.45 -7.12 -22.20
N ALA A 30 1.24 -7.08 -23.28
CA ALA A 30 2.68 -7.29 -23.22
C ALA A 30 3.36 -6.16 -22.43
N GLU A 31 3.01 -4.90 -22.71
CA GLU A 31 3.49 -3.75 -21.95
C GLU A 31 3.14 -3.87 -20.46
N ALA A 32 1.89 -4.24 -20.13
CA ALA A 32 1.49 -4.44 -18.74
C ALA A 32 2.34 -5.53 -18.05
N LEU A 33 2.62 -6.64 -18.72
CA LEU A 33 3.48 -7.71 -18.19
C LEU A 33 4.93 -7.28 -18.03
N GLU A 34 5.46 -6.45 -18.93
CA GLU A 34 6.80 -5.87 -18.80
C GLU A 34 6.90 -4.95 -17.58
N TRP A 35 5.88 -4.12 -17.35
CA TRP A 35 5.77 -3.29 -16.15
C TRP A 35 5.68 -4.12 -14.88
N GLU A 36 4.85 -5.17 -14.86
CA GLU A 36 4.73 -6.10 -13.73
C GLU A 36 6.06 -6.82 -13.45
N LEU A 37 6.77 -7.28 -14.50
CA LEU A 37 8.07 -7.93 -14.36
C LEU A 37 9.14 -6.98 -13.82
N ALA A 38 9.18 -5.74 -14.33
CA ALA A 38 10.10 -4.72 -13.84
C ALA A 38 9.86 -4.43 -12.35
N ARG A 39 8.59 -4.29 -11.96
CA ARG A 39 8.20 -4.13 -10.55
C ARG A 39 8.62 -5.33 -9.70
N ALA A 40 8.34 -6.56 -10.15
CA ALA A 40 8.71 -7.76 -9.40
C ALA A 40 10.24 -7.88 -9.21
N ARG A 41 11.04 -7.48 -10.22
CA ARG A 41 12.51 -7.43 -10.12
C ARG A 41 12.98 -6.39 -9.11
N ALA A 42 12.37 -5.20 -9.12
CA ALA A 42 12.65 -4.17 -8.14
C ALA A 42 12.33 -4.65 -6.71
N GLU A 43 11.16 -5.26 -6.52
CA GLU A 43 10.74 -5.81 -5.22
C GLU A 43 11.72 -6.89 -4.74
N ALA A 44 12.15 -7.80 -5.64
CA ALA A 44 13.16 -8.80 -5.32
C ALA A 44 14.52 -8.19 -4.92
N ALA A 45 14.95 -7.15 -5.63
CA ALA A 45 16.22 -6.46 -5.32
C ALA A 45 16.17 -5.76 -3.96
N ALA A 46 15.05 -5.11 -3.62
CA ALA A 46 14.85 -4.48 -2.32
C ALA A 46 14.85 -5.52 -1.18
N GLN A 47 14.15 -6.64 -1.38
CA GLN A 47 14.13 -7.76 -0.42
C GLN A 47 15.52 -8.37 -0.21
N ASP A 48 16.29 -8.60 -1.28
CA ASP A 48 17.65 -9.13 -1.18
C ASP A 48 18.59 -8.15 -0.44
N ALA A 49 18.51 -6.85 -0.74
CA ALA A 49 19.27 -5.83 -0.03
C ALA A 49 18.98 -5.82 1.48
N GLY A 50 17.69 -5.83 1.86
CA GLY A 50 17.27 -5.91 3.25
C GLY A 50 17.75 -7.19 3.94
N ARG A 51 17.57 -8.36 3.31
CA ARG A 51 18.00 -9.66 3.84
C ARG A 51 19.51 -9.73 4.06
N ARG A 52 20.31 -9.21 3.13
CA ARG A 52 21.78 -9.18 3.26
C ARG A 52 22.23 -8.30 4.42
N ALA A 53 21.63 -7.13 4.59
CA ALA A 53 21.94 -6.25 5.71
C ALA A 53 21.63 -6.93 7.06
N GLN A 54 20.49 -7.60 7.14
CA GLN A 54 20.08 -8.42 8.28
C GLN A 54 21.08 -9.54 8.60
N LEU A 55 21.50 -10.32 7.59
CA LEU A 55 22.47 -11.40 7.77
C LEU A 55 23.84 -10.86 8.20
N ALA A 56 24.28 -9.72 7.67
CA ALA A 56 25.53 -9.07 8.09
C ALA A 56 25.46 -8.63 9.55
N ALA A 57 24.34 -8.04 9.99
CA ALA A 57 24.09 -7.67 11.38
C ALA A 57 24.10 -8.90 12.30
N LEU A 58 23.41 -9.98 11.91
CA LEU A 58 23.37 -11.23 12.67
C LEU A 58 24.75 -11.90 12.77
N ARG A 59 25.53 -11.90 11.68
CA ARG A 59 26.90 -12.40 11.68
C ARG A 59 27.76 -11.66 12.68
N GLY A 60 27.70 -10.33 12.72
CA GLY A 60 28.40 -9.54 13.73
C GLY A 60 28.04 -9.92 15.17
N ALA A 61 26.76 -10.23 15.41
CA ALA A 61 26.28 -10.72 16.71
C ALA A 61 26.86 -12.09 17.09
N LEU A 62 26.90 -13.01 16.12
CA LEU A 62 27.39 -14.37 16.30
C LEU A 62 28.92 -14.40 16.48
N ASP A 63 29.65 -13.57 15.74
CA ASP A 63 31.10 -13.39 15.90
C ASP A 63 31.46 -12.87 17.30
N ALA A 64 30.53 -12.15 17.97
CA ALA A 64 30.66 -11.72 19.36
C ALA A 64 30.31 -12.81 20.41
N VAL A 65 29.86 -14.00 19.99
CA VAL A 65 29.49 -15.17 20.82
C VAL A 65 28.57 -14.81 22.00
N ALA A 66 27.70 -13.81 21.86
CA ALA A 66 26.89 -13.31 22.96
C ALA A 66 25.40 -13.58 22.71
N PRO A 67 24.77 -14.57 23.40
CA PRO A 67 23.31 -14.71 23.40
C PRO A 67 22.60 -13.50 24.03
N PHE A 68 23.34 -12.61 24.70
CA PHE A 68 22.87 -11.35 25.25
C PHE A 68 23.35 -10.12 24.48
N ASP A 69 23.87 -10.30 23.26
CA ASP A 69 24.31 -9.19 22.42
C ASP A 69 23.17 -8.17 22.29
N PRO A 70 23.46 -6.86 22.47
CA PRO A 70 22.47 -5.81 22.31
C PRO A 70 21.63 -5.92 21.03
N ILE A 71 22.18 -6.45 19.93
CA ILE A 71 21.51 -6.54 18.64
C ILE A 71 20.38 -7.60 18.59
N LEU A 72 20.39 -8.56 19.52
CA LEU A 72 19.31 -9.55 19.67
C LEU A 72 18.20 -9.07 20.62
N LYS A 73 18.39 -7.94 21.30
CA LYS A 73 17.39 -7.41 22.24
C LYS A 73 16.14 -6.91 21.49
N PRO A 74 14.94 -7.09 22.09
CA PRO A 74 13.73 -6.46 21.60
C PRO A 74 13.86 -4.93 21.62
N THR A 75 13.29 -4.26 20.62
CA THR A 75 13.26 -2.79 20.53
C THR A 75 12.11 -2.17 21.33
N GLY A 76 11.14 -2.99 21.74
CA GLY A 76 9.87 -2.53 22.31
C GLY A 76 8.82 -2.16 21.25
N LYS A 77 9.19 -2.22 19.95
CA LYS A 77 8.26 -2.09 18.83
C LYS A 77 7.74 -3.47 18.43
N VAL A 78 6.55 -3.50 17.84
CA VAL A 78 5.88 -4.74 17.44
C VAL A 78 5.25 -4.55 16.07
N TYR A 79 5.36 -5.57 15.22
CA TYR A 79 4.70 -5.65 13.91
C TYR A 79 3.18 -5.86 14.06
N ASP A 80 2.43 -5.67 12.98
CA ASP A 80 0.97 -5.84 12.98
C ASP A 80 0.53 -7.24 13.42
N GLY A 81 1.36 -8.27 13.14
CA GLY A 81 1.13 -9.65 13.59
C GLY A 81 1.48 -9.93 15.06
N GLY A 82 1.82 -8.91 15.86
CA GLY A 82 2.15 -9.07 17.27
C GLY A 82 3.57 -9.57 17.56
N THR A 83 4.39 -9.77 16.52
CA THR A 83 5.78 -10.20 16.67
C THR A 83 6.65 -9.01 17.12
N PRO A 84 7.41 -9.12 18.21
CA PRO A 84 8.29 -8.04 18.66
C PRO A 84 9.49 -7.90 17.72
N GLU A 85 9.82 -6.67 17.36
CA GLU A 85 11.00 -6.36 16.58
C GLU A 85 12.26 -6.54 17.43
N ARG A 86 13.30 -7.14 16.83
CA ARG A 86 14.65 -7.19 17.39
C ARG A 86 15.57 -6.17 16.72
N ARG A 87 16.59 -5.71 17.43
CA ARG A 87 17.49 -4.65 16.90
C ARG A 87 18.18 -5.01 15.58
N TRP A 88 18.51 -6.27 15.31
CA TRP A 88 19.12 -6.65 14.02
C TRP A 88 18.12 -6.56 12.85
N GLU A 89 16.80 -6.61 13.13
CA GLU A 89 15.75 -6.51 12.11
C GLU A 89 15.61 -5.08 11.59
N THR A 90 16.04 -4.06 12.36
CA THR A 90 16.00 -2.66 11.91
C THR A 90 16.90 -2.42 10.69
N ALA A 91 18.01 -3.14 10.61
CA ALA A 91 18.96 -3.06 9.49
C ALA A 91 18.33 -3.46 8.14
N PHE A 92 17.27 -4.28 8.16
CA PHE A 92 16.51 -4.62 6.96
C PHE A 92 15.86 -3.37 6.37
N ALA A 93 15.14 -2.63 7.19
CA ALA A 93 14.23 -1.62 6.71
C ALA A 93 14.99 -0.44 6.08
N ASP A 94 16.14 -0.08 6.61
CA ASP A 94 16.96 1.01 6.04
C ASP A 94 17.61 0.60 4.71
N ALA A 95 18.10 -0.64 4.61
CA ALA A 95 18.68 -1.15 3.36
C ALA A 95 17.62 -1.42 2.29
N TYR A 96 16.44 -1.90 2.68
CA TYR A 96 15.29 -2.06 1.80
C TYR A 96 14.81 -0.70 1.28
N ASP A 97 14.61 0.28 2.18
CA ASP A 97 14.06 1.59 1.83
C ASP A 97 14.99 2.37 0.88
N ALA A 98 16.30 2.20 1.01
CA ALA A 98 17.27 2.81 0.09
C ALA A 98 17.09 2.32 -1.37
N VAL A 99 16.75 1.03 -1.55
CA VAL A 99 16.42 0.47 -2.87
C VAL A 99 15.00 0.85 -3.27
N ALA A 100 14.05 0.73 -2.36
CA ALA A 100 12.64 1.01 -2.62
C ALA A 100 12.42 2.45 -3.11
N LEU A 101 13.09 3.43 -2.50
CA LEU A 101 13.02 4.84 -2.91
C LEU A 101 13.51 5.06 -4.34
N ARG A 102 14.61 4.38 -4.74
CA ARG A 102 15.16 4.49 -6.09
C ARG A 102 14.25 3.87 -7.14
N GLU A 103 13.61 2.75 -6.81
CA GLU A 103 12.76 1.99 -7.72
C GLU A 103 11.27 2.38 -7.65
N GLY A 104 10.91 3.37 -6.83
CA GLY A 104 9.52 3.82 -6.66
C GLY A 104 8.60 2.82 -5.95
N LEU A 105 9.16 1.96 -5.11
CA LEU A 105 8.42 0.96 -4.32
C LEU A 105 7.94 1.55 -2.98
N PRO A 106 6.87 0.98 -2.39
CA PRO A 106 6.46 1.34 -1.05
C PRO A 106 7.57 1.01 -0.03
N PRO A 107 7.72 1.81 1.04
CA PRO A 107 8.71 1.56 2.07
C PRO A 107 8.39 0.26 2.82
N ALA A 108 9.41 -0.29 3.48
CA ALA A 108 9.29 -1.44 4.34
C ALA A 108 8.25 -1.18 5.45
N GLN A 109 7.50 -2.23 5.80
CA GLN A 109 6.61 -2.17 6.95
C GLN A 109 7.44 -1.92 8.22
N ARG A 110 7.20 -0.78 8.87
CA ARG A 110 7.89 -0.41 10.11
C ARG A 110 7.07 -0.91 11.31
N PRO A 111 7.69 -1.61 12.27
CA PRO A 111 7.01 -1.94 13.52
C PRO A 111 6.79 -0.66 14.31
N MET A 112 5.70 -0.64 15.08
CA MET A 112 5.29 0.53 15.85
C MET A 112 5.26 0.19 17.33
N THR A 113 5.60 1.15 18.17
CA THR A 113 5.22 1.14 19.58
C THR A 113 3.70 1.22 19.71
N ARG A 114 3.18 0.88 20.89
CA ARG A 114 1.74 0.97 21.17
C ARG A 114 1.21 2.41 20.97
N GLU A 115 1.98 3.39 21.40
CA GLU A 115 1.59 4.80 21.33
C GLU A 115 1.61 5.34 19.89
N GLU A 116 2.63 4.96 19.09
CA GLU A 116 2.65 5.25 17.66
C GLU A 116 1.45 4.61 16.95
N ARG A 117 1.10 3.37 17.31
CA ARG A 117 -0.06 2.66 16.75
C ARG A 117 -1.38 3.33 17.14
N ALA A 118 -1.50 3.80 18.37
CA ALA A 118 -2.66 4.55 18.84
C ALA A 118 -2.80 5.90 18.11
N ALA A 119 -1.69 6.61 17.87
CA ALA A 119 -1.67 7.84 17.09
C ALA A 119 -2.02 7.61 15.62
N ALA A 120 -1.50 6.53 15.01
CA ALA A 120 -1.82 6.15 13.64
C ALA A 120 -3.31 5.79 13.47
N ALA A 121 -3.88 5.05 14.42
CA ALA A 121 -5.31 4.73 14.43
C ALA A 121 -6.18 6.00 14.54
N GLU A 122 -5.80 6.94 15.41
CA GLU A 122 -6.47 8.24 15.53
C GLU A 122 -6.39 9.05 14.23
N ALA A 123 -5.19 9.18 13.66
CA ALA A 123 -4.95 9.92 12.42
C ALA A 123 -5.72 9.33 11.24
N SER A 124 -5.81 8.00 11.14
CA SER A 124 -6.59 7.30 10.12
C SER A 124 -8.07 7.72 10.14
N VAL A 125 -8.68 7.75 11.33
CA VAL A 125 -10.09 8.18 11.48
C VAL A 125 -10.27 9.67 11.16
N LEU A 126 -9.30 10.52 11.54
CA LEU A 126 -9.36 11.96 11.24
C LEU A 126 -9.19 12.26 9.75
N ALA A 127 -8.43 11.44 9.02
CA ALA A 127 -8.23 11.57 7.58
C ALA A 127 -9.47 11.18 6.76
N GLU A 128 -10.42 10.45 7.34
CA GLU A 128 -11.65 10.07 6.64
C GLU A 128 -12.45 11.30 6.20
N PRO A 129 -12.87 11.35 4.92
CA PRO A 129 -13.57 12.51 4.39
C PRO A 129 -15.00 12.61 4.94
N ILE A 130 -15.41 13.83 5.26
CA ILE A 130 -16.82 14.16 5.51
C ILE A 130 -17.39 14.61 4.17
N THR A 131 -18.44 13.94 3.72
CA THR A 131 -19.08 14.26 2.43
C THR A 131 -20.22 15.24 2.67
N VAL A 132 -20.18 16.39 2.00
CA VAL A 132 -21.24 17.40 2.06
C VAL A 132 -21.91 17.50 0.71
N THR A 133 -23.19 17.15 0.65
CA THR A 133 -24.00 17.24 -0.56
C THR A 133 -25.00 18.39 -0.43
N ARG A 134 -24.93 19.35 -1.35
CA ARG A 134 -25.89 20.47 -1.42
C ARG A 134 -26.83 20.27 -2.59
N CYS A 135 -28.13 20.42 -2.37
CA CYS A 135 -29.13 20.42 -3.44
C CYS A 135 -30.18 21.50 -3.15
N LEU A 136 -30.30 22.46 -4.07
CA LEU A 136 -31.22 23.59 -4.10
C LEU A 136 -31.34 24.39 -2.77
N TRP A 137 -32.04 23.88 -1.77
CA TRP A 137 -32.24 24.55 -0.47
C TRP A 137 -31.91 23.67 0.76
N TRP A 138 -31.39 22.45 0.57
CA TRP A 138 -30.94 21.61 1.68
C TRP A 138 -29.48 21.18 1.53
N THR A 139 -28.84 20.99 2.68
CA THR A 139 -27.50 20.42 2.79
C THR A 139 -27.60 19.11 3.57
N ARG A 140 -27.03 18.04 3.02
CA ARG A 140 -26.85 16.77 3.72
C ARG A 140 -25.37 16.57 4.00
N VAL A 141 -25.06 16.18 5.22
CA VAL A 141 -23.69 15.87 5.64
C VAL A 141 -23.63 14.40 5.99
N HIS A 142 -22.69 13.67 5.39
CA HIS A 142 -22.51 12.24 5.62
C HIS A 142 -21.08 11.95 6.09
N TRP A 143 -20.97 11.06 7.07
CA TRP A 143 -19.69 10.49 7.50
C TRP A 143 -19.92 9.05 7.97
N ARG A 144 -19.12 8.11 7.45
CA ARG A 144 -19.28 6.65 7.66
C ARG A 144 -20.73 6.15 7.48
N GLY A 145 -21.42 6.62 6.44
CA GLY A 145 -22.81 6.23 6.16
C GLY A 145 -23.87 6.82 7.09
N ALA A 146 -23.49 7.52 8.17
CA ALA A 146 -24.42 8.26 9.01
C ALA A 146 -24.69 9.66 8.45
N GLU A 147 -25.95 10.09 8.49
CA GLU A 147 -26.36 11.45 8.12
C GLU A 147 -26.35 12.37 9.35
N TYR A 148 -25.76 13.55 9.19
CA TYR A 148 -25.64 14.59 10.22
C TYR A 148 -26.36 15.86 9.77
N ARG A 149 -26.98 16.55 10.73
CA ARG A 149 -27.67 17.82 10.48
C ARG A 149 -26.71 18.97 10.13
N THR A 150 -25.46 18.91 10.60
CA THR A 150 -24.45 19.96 10.38
C THR A 150 -23.05 19.35 10.22
N GLU A 151 -22.17 20.06 9.51
CA GLU A 151 -20.77 19.70 9.34
C GLU A 151 -20.03 19.65 10.69
N ALA A 152 -20.29 20.62 11.57
CA ALA A 152 -19.75 20.61 12.92
C ALA A 152 -20.21 19.39 13.74
N GLY A 153 -21.40 18.84 13.46
CA GLY A 153 -21.88 17.58 14.04
C GLY A 153 -21.04 16.39 13.58
N ALA A 154 -20.83 16.27 12.26
CA ALA A 154 -20.01 15.21 11.68
C ALA A 154 -18.54 15.29 12.14
N THR A 155 -17.95 16.49 12.20
CA THR A 155 -16.58 16.70 12.67
C THR A 155 -16.40 16.30 14.14
N ARG A 156 -17.37 16.62 15.00
CA ARG A 156 -17.34 16.19 16.41
C ARG A 156 -17.47 14.67 16.55
N ALA A 157 -18.33 14.04 15.75
CA ALA A 157 -18.46 12.59 15.72
C ALA A 157 -17.16 11.91 15.27
N ARG A 158 -16.51 12.43 14.22
CA ARG A 158 -15.20 11.98 13.75
C ARG A 158 -14.13 12.10 14.82
N ALA A 159 -14.05 13.24 15.51
CA ALA A 159 -13.11 13.44 16.61
C ALA A 159 -13.38 12.52 17.83
N ALA A 160 -14.64 12.22 18.13
CA ALA A 160 -14.98 11.26 19.19
C ALA A 160 -14.57 9.83 18.80
N ALA A 161 -14.82 9.43 17.56
CA ALA A 161 -14.41 8.12 17.05
C ALA A 161 -12.88 7.98 16.95
N ALA A 162 -12.17 9.05 16.57
CA ALA A 162 -10.71 9.06 16.54
C ALA A 162 -10.12 8.81 17.95
N ARG A 163 -10.66 9.49 18.97
CA ARG A 163 -10.29 9.25 20.38
C ARG A 163 -10.63 7.82 20.84
N ALA A 164 -11.79 7.29 20.43
CA ALA A 164 -12.16 5.91 20.74
C ALA A 164 -11.21 4.89 20.09
N ALA A 165 -10.81 5.11 18.83
CA ALA A 165 -9.85 4.28 18.11
C ALA A 165 -8.45 4.33 18.76
N ARG A 166 -8.00 5.51 19.23
CA ARG A 166 -6.79 5.63 20.05
C ARG A 166 -6.90 4.78 21.33
N GLY A 167 -8.04 4.91 22.02
CA GLY A 167 -8.35 4.19 23.25
C GLY A 167 -8.32 2.67 23.09
N SER A 168 -8.89 2.12 22.00
CA SER A 168 -8.93 0.67 21.77
C SER A 168 -7.55 0.04 21.52
N VAL A 169 -6.56 0.83 21.08
CA VAL A 169 -5.17 0.38 20.89
C VAL A 169 -4.33 0.58 22.16
N SER A 170 -4.74 1.53 22.99
CA SER A 170 -4.04 1.91 24.23
C SER A 170 -4.52 1.14 25.47
N ALA A 171 -5.70 0.52 25.41
CA ALA A 171 -6.29 -0.38 26.42
C ALA A 171 -5.70 -1.79 26.31
#